data_AF-A0A4Q3M7Q6-F1
#
_entry.id   AF-A0A4Q3M7Q6-F1
#
_cell.length_a   1.000
_cell.length_b   1.000
_cell.length_c   1.000
_cell.angle_alpha   90.00
_cell.angle_beta   90.00
_cell.angle_gamma   90.00
#
_symmetry.space_group_name_H-M   'P 1'
#
loop_
_entity.id
_entity.type
_entity.pdbx_description
1 polymer ?
#
loop_
_entity_poly.entity_id
_entity_poly.type
_entity_poly.pdbx_seq_one_letter_code
_entity_poly.pdbx_strand_id
1 'polypeptide(L)'
;MSTTESKNQAAGTAGAITEATRARFAREVAKYPPEQAQSAVMACLAIVQQEQGWVSVESEAVIAEYLGMAQIAVHEVTTFYNMYNQQPTGKYKLNVCT
;
A
#
# COMPACT_ATOMS: atom_id res chain seq x y z
N MET A 1 -2.61 -28.60 16.59
CA MET A 1 -1.42 -27.98 15.96
C MET A 1 -1.87 -27.28 14.70
N SER A 2 -1.93 -25.95 14.77
CA SER A 2 -1.81 -24.93 13.71
C SER A 2 -2.46 -23.66 14.22
N THR A 3 -1.65 -22.95 15.01
CA THR A 3 -1.49 -21.50 15.11
C THR A 3 -2.72 -20.60 14.99
N THR A 4 -3.12 -20.06 16.14
CA THR A 4 -3.54 -18.70 16.42
C THR A 4 -3.25 -17.68 15.29
N GLU A 5 -4.22 -17.38 14.44
CA GLU A 5 -4.20 -16.17 13.62
C GLU A 5 -4.90 -15.04 14.37
N SER A 6 -4.07 -14.08 14.80
CA SER A 6 -4.43 -12.87 15.52
C SER A 6 -5.63 -12.15 14.92
N LYS A 7 -6.73 -12.17 15.68
CA LYS A 7 -7.69 -11.06 15.74
C LYS A 7 -6.93 -9.77 16.10
N ASN A 8 -6.60 -8.95 15.11
CA ASN A 8 -6.52 -7.51 15.30
C ASN A 8 -6.82 -6.77 13.99
N GLN A 9 -8.04 -6.99 13.49
CA GLN A 9 -8.70 -6.05 12.59
C GLN A 9 -9.08 -4.81 13.41
N ALA A 10 -8.12 -3.92 13.62
CA ALA A 10 -8.41 -2.58 14.12
C ALA A 10 -9.00 -1.77 12.97
N ALA A 11 -10.32 -1.79 12.91
CA ALA A 11 -11.14 -0.94 12.07
C ALA A 11 -10.72 0.54 12.22
N GLY A 12 -10.17 1.08 11.15
CA GLY A 12 -9.82 2.49 11.00
C GLY A 12 -9.84 2.86 9.52
N THR A 13 -11.04 2.92 8.93
CA THR A 13 -11.33 3.62 7.65
C THR A 13 -10.50 3.16 6.41
N ALA A 14 -10.38 1.86 6.17
CA ALA A 14 -9.46 1.32 5.13
C ALA A 14 -10.09 1.01 3.74
N GLY A 15 -11.38 1.27 3.52
CA GLY A 15 -12.09 0.82 2.30
C GLY A 15 -12.33 1.87 1.20
N ALA A 16 -11.92 3.13 1.39
CA ALA A 16 -12.26 4.20 0.46
C ALA A 16 -11.01 4.90 -0.07
N ILE A 17 -10.40 4.34 -1.13
CA ILE A 17 -9.53 5.14 -1.99
C ILE A 17 -10.39 6.28 -2.54
N THR A 18 -10.17 7.49 -2.03
CA THR A 18 -10.96 8.65 -2.41
C THR A 18 -10.69 9.02 -3.87
N GLU A 19 -11.60 9.77 -4.49
CA GLU A 19 -11.38 10.25 -5.86
C GLU A 19 -10.10 11.10 -5.96
N ALA A 20 -9.77 11.83 -4.88
CA ALA A 20 -8.51 12.58 -4.79
C ALA A 20 -7.29 11.64 -4.85
N THR A 21 -7.34 10.50 -4.18
CA THR A 21 -6.29 9.47 -4.21
C THR A 21 -6.13 8.87 -5.62
N ARG A 22 -7.24 8.58 -6.31
CA ARG A 22 -7.22 8.10 -7.70
C ARG A 22 -6.60 9.11 -8.66
N ALA A 23 -6.91 10.40 -8.49
CA ALA A 23 -6.28 11.46 -9.27
C ALA A 23 -4.76 11.55 -9.01
N ARG A 24 -4.32 11.29 -7.76
CA ARG A 24 -2.88 11.21 -7.45
C ARG A 24 -2.23 10.01 -8.13
N PHE A 25 -2.87 8.84 -8.11
CA PHE A 25 -2.38 7.67 -8.85
C PHE A 25 -2.23 7.97 -10.33
N ALA A 26 -3.25 8.56 -10.97
CA ALA A 26 -3.19 8.92 -12.38
C ALA A 26 -2.02 9.85 -12.72
N ARG A 27 -1.70 10.82 -11.84
CA ARG A 27 -0.53 11.69 -12.00
C ARG A 27 0.80 10.94 -11.88
N GLU A 28 0.89 9.96 -11.00
CA GLU A 28 2.12 9.16 -10.84
C GLU A 28 2.26 8.14 -11.98
N VAL A 29 1.18 7.46 -12.38
CA VAL A 29 1.18 6.55 -13.53
C VAL A 29 1.51 7.27 -14.82
N ALA A 30 1.05 8.52 -15.00
CA ALA A 30 1.37 9.34 -16.18
C ALA A 30 2.87 9.64 -16.37
N LYS A 31 3.70 9.46 -15.33
CA LYS A 31 5.16 9.61 -15.44
C LYS A 31 5.82 8.40 -16.10
N TYR A 32 5.15 7.26 -16.11
CA TYR A 32 5.67 6.01 -16.66
C TYR A 32 5.07 5.74 -18.05
N PRO A 33 5.83 5.11 -18.96
CA PRO A 33 5.27 4.59 -20.19
C PRO A 33 4.13 3.62 -19.90
N PRO A 34 3.09 3.55 -20.75
CA PRO A 34 1.94 2.66 -20.53
C PRO A 34 2.33 1.18 -20.43
N GLU A 35 3.41 0.77 -21.12
CA GLU A 35 3.96 -0.58 -21.06
C GLU A 35 4.66 -0.90 -19.73
N GLN A 36 4.96 0.11 -18.91
CA GLN A 36 5.67 -0.01 -17.63
C GLN A 36 4.90 0.62 -16.46
N ALA A 37 3.57 0.65 -16.54
CA ALA A 37 2.71 1.18 -15.48
C ALA A 37 2.91 0.46 -14.13
N GLN A 38 3.38 -0.79 -14.14
CA GLN A 38 3.73 -1.56 -12.95
C GLN A 38 4.81 -0.88 -12.08
N SER A 39 5.70 -0.09 -12.68
CA SER A 39 6.72 0.69 -11.96
C SER A 39 6.11 1.76 -11.03
N ALA A 40 4.86 2.16 -11.28
CA ALA A 40 4.14 3.10 -10.43
C ALA A 40 3.62 2.49 -9.11
N VAL A 41 3.80 1.17 -8.89
CA VAL A 41 3.30 0.48 -7.69
C VAL A 41 3.86 1.10 -6.40
N MET A 42 5.14 1.45 -6.38
CA MET A 42 5.78 2.09 -5.21
C MET A 42 5.18 3.47 -4.92
N ALA A 43 4.87 4.23 -5.98
CA ALA A 43 4.25 5.55 -5.85
C ALA A 43 2.81 5.44 -5.34
N CYS A 44 2.04 4.46 -5.84
CA CYS A 44 0.67 4.21 -5.39
C CYS A 44 0.64 3.76 -3.92
N LEU A 45 1.53 2.85 -3.52
CA LEU A 45 1.66 2.39 -2.14
C LEU A 45 2.05 3.53 -1.18
N ALA A 46 2.97 4.42 -1.60
CA ALA A 46 3.37 5.56 -0.81
C ALA A 46 2.21 6.55 -0.57
N ILE A 47 1.38 6.78 -1.59
CA ILE A 47 0.19 7.62 -1.49
C ILE A 47 -0.83 7.02 -0.51
N VAL A 48 -1.09 5.71 -0.59
CA VAL A 48 -1.99 5.00 0.34
C VAL A 48 -1.48 5.12 1.77
N GLN A 49 -0.20 4.86 2.00
CA GLN A 49 0.38 4.97 3.34
C GLN A 49 0.33 6.40 3.88
N GLN A 50 0.45 7.42 3.03
CA GLN A 50 0.32 8.81 3.47
C GLN A 50 -1.10 9.16 3.92
N GLU A 51 -2.11 8.58 3.28
CA GLU A 51 -3.52 8.87 3.58
C GLU A 51 -4.06 8.02 4.73
N GLN A 52 -3.72 6.74 4.77
CA GLN A 52 -4.21 5.78 5.77
C GLN A 52 -3.24 5.58 6.95
N GLY A 53 -1.98 5.99 6.82
CA GLY A 53 -0.91 5.77 7.81
C GLY A 53 -0.23 4.40 7.75
N TRP A 54 -0.86 3.44 7.09
CA TRP A 54 -0.44 2.05 6.90
C TRP A 54 -0.98 1.51 5.58
N VAL A 55 -0.47 0.36 5.14
CA VAL A 55 -0.92 -0.36 3.94
C VAL A 55 -1.60 -1.65 4.38
N SER A 56 -2.90 -1.77 4.10
CA SER A 56 -3.66 -3.00 4.34
C SER A 56 -3.67 -3.89 3.09
N VAL A 57 -3.99 -5.17 3.30
CA VAL A 57 -4.17 -6.15 2.19
C VAL A 57 -5.28 -5.71 1.23
N GLU A 58 -6.32 -5.04 1.73
CA GLU A 58 -7.39 -4.45 0.92
C GLU A 58 -6.85 -3.34 0.01
N SER A 59 -6.04 -2.44 0.57
CA SER A 59 -5.39 -1.38 -0.22
C SER A 59 -4.42 -1.93 -1.27
N GLU A 60 -3.70 -3.01 -0.98
CA GLU A 60 -2.87 -3.72 -1.96
C GLU A 60 -3.71 -4.28 -3.12
N ALA A 61 -4.87 -4.89 -2.81
CA ALA A 61 -5.78 -5.43 -3.82
C ALA A 61 -6.31 -4.34 -4.76
N VAL A 62 -6.69 -3.18 -4.21
CA VAL A 62 -7.18 -2.05 -5.04
C VAL A 62 -6.08 -1.50 -5.94
N ILE A 63 -4.83 -1.40 -5.46
CA ILE A 63 -3.70 -0.97 -6.28
C ILE A 63 -3.41 -2.00 -7.38
N ALA A 64 -3.47 -3.29 -7.05
CA ALA A 64 -3.26 -4.38 -8.00
C ALA A 64 -4.29 -4.34 -9.13
N GLU A 65 -5.57 -4.15 -8.80
CA GLU A 65 -6.66 -3.97 -9.76
C GLU A 65 -6.45 -2.71 -10.62
N TYR A 66 -6.05 -1.59 -10.01
CA TYR A 66 -5.82 -0.33 -10.71
C TYR A 66 -4.65 -0.39 -11.71
N LEU A 67 -3.55 -1.06 -11.34
CA LEU A 67 -2.38 -1.23 -12.20
C LEU A 67 -2.49 -2.43 -13.15
N GLY A 68 -3.55 -3.23 -13.03
CA GLY A 68 -3.74 -4.45 -13.83
C GLY A 68 -2.68 -5.52 -13.57
N MET A 69 -2.21 -5.64 -12.33
CA MET A 69 -1.15 -6.59 -11.93
C MET A 69 -1.63 -7.56 -10.85
N ALA A 70 -0.91 -8.66 -10.65
CA ALA A 70 -1.24 -9.62 -9.61
C ALA A 70 -1.02 -9.02 -8.22
N GLN A 71 -1.97 -9.23 -7.30
CA GLN A 71 -1.86 -8.76 -5.91
C GLN A 71 -0.59 -9.27 -5.23
N ILE A 72 -0.16 -10.50 -5.54
CA ILE A 72 1.08 -11.06 -4.99
C ILE A 72 2.32 -10.22 -5.33
N ALA A 73 2.39 -9.63 -6.52
CA ALA A 73 3.51 -8.78 -6.91
C ALA A 73 3.52 -7.47 -6.11
N VAL A 74 2.34 -6.92 -5.78
CA VAL A 74 2.23 -5.77 -4.88
C VAL A 74 2.68 -6.15 -3.46
N HIS A 75 2.26 -7.34 -3.00
CA HIS A 75 2.61 -7.87 -1.68
C HIS A 75 4.12 -8.12 -1.51
N GLU A 76 4.79 -8.61 -2.55
CA GLU A 76 6.24 -8.74 -2.57
C GLU A 76 6.92 -7.38 -2.38
N VAL A 77 6.43 -6.33 -3.04
CA VAL A 77 7.00 -4.97 -2.89
C VAL A 77 6.75 -4.41 -1.48
N THR A 78 5.56 -4.59 -0.91
CA THR A 78 5.23 -4.09 0.43
C THR A 78 5.98 -4.83 1.53
N THR A 79 6.29 -6.11 1.34
CA THR A 79 7.12 -6.90 2.28
C THR A 79 8.61 -6.65 2.08
N PHE A 80 9.06 -6.40 0.86
CA PHE A 80 10.46 -6.15 0.53
C PHE A 80 10.98 -4.81 1.09
N TYR A 81 10.17 -3.75 1.00
CA TYR A 81 10.55 -2.43 1.51
C TYR A 81 10.00 -2.20 2.93
N ASN A 82 10.89 -2.17 3.92
CA ASN A 82 10.57 -1.90 5.35
C ASN A 82 9.89 -0.51 5.58
N MET A 83 9.97 0.39 4.60
CA MET A 83 9.29 1.68 4.65
C MET A 83 7.76 1.53 4.70
N TYR A 84 7.23 0.45 4.13
CA TYR A 84 5.80 0.22 4.11
C TYR A 84 5.31 -0.44 5.39
N ASN A 85 4.42 0.24 6.11
CA ASN A 85 3.88 -0.28 7.37
C ASN A 85 2.64 -1.13 7.06
N GLN A 86 2.72 -2.45 7.27
CA GLN A 86 1.57 -3.36 7.12
C GLN A 86 0.64 -3.40 8.35
N GLN A 87 1.04 -2.70 9.41
CA GLN A 87 0.40 -2.70 10.71
C GLN A 87 0.21 -1.27 11.19
N PRO A 88 -0.76 -0.99 12.07
CA PRO A 88 -1.10 0.36 12.44
C PRO A 88 -0.01 0.86 13.36
N THR A 89 0.86 1.72 12.86
CA THR A 89 1.94 2.30 13.65
C THR A 89 1.44 3.49 14.44
N GLY A 90 2.03 3.74 15.60
CA GLY A 90 1.80 4.97 16.34
C GLY A 90 2.13 6.22 15.51
N LYS A 91 1.70 7.39 15.98
CA LYS A 91 1.86 8.68 15.27
C LYS A 91 3.31 9.00 14.85
N TYR A 92 4.30 8.47 15.58
CA TYR A 92 5.71 8.67 15.31
C TYR A 92 6.44 7.32 15.27
N LYS A 93 6.96 6.94 14.10
CA LYS A 93 7.88 5.80 13.93
C LYS A 93 9.32 6.32 14.05
N LEU A 94 9.97 6.06 15.18
CA LEU A 94 11.36 6.44 15.41
C LEU A 94 12.29 5.33 14.88
N ASN A 95 13.03 5.62 13.81
CA ASN A 95 14.04 4.72 13.27
C ASN A 95 15.43 5.26 13.64
N VAL A 96 16.18 4.50 14.44
CA VAL A 96 17.55 4.86 14.87
C VAL A 96 18.53 3.96 14.13
N CYS A 97 19.40 4.56 13.30
CA CYS A 97 20.52 3.85 12.69
C CYS A 97 21.61 3.68 13.74
N THR A 98 21.94 2.43 14.10
CA THR A 98 23.03 2.07 15.02
C THR A 98 24.30 1.71 14.28
#